data_AF-A0A7M1PZG2-F1
#
_entry.id   AF-A0A7M1PZG2-F1
#
_cell.length_a   1.000
_cell.length_b   1.000
_cell.length_c   1.000
_cell.angle_alpha   90.00
_cell.angle_beta   90.00
_cell.angle_gamma   90.00
#
_symmetry.space_group_name_H-M   'P 1'
#
loop_
_entity.id
_entity.type
_entity.pdbx_description
1 polymer ?
#
loop_
_entity_poly.entity_id
_entity_poly.type
_entity_poly.pdbx_seq_one_letter_code
_entity_poly.pdbx_strand_id
1 'polypeptide(L)'
;MKKIDCTQFEGANVPPCSKFLNNSNPLIKDGELIYRNENRLFYFISTTPKEQTSETRNQSVLHLHSAFANLQIGLGTYIIGLFIEQIESKVIKYDKNCVIHNDNITNTFIHQALKKAPQFDFNFIPSISLVVSNGNAILPLYTYTINISDLNFFILFIINRLEGNPAFFYGNNSFAEEDMINFAIANMSLQFPKTNI
;
A
#
# COMPACT_ATOMS: atom_id res chain seq x y z
N MET A 1 -21.09 -21.74 -23.13
CA MET A 1 -21.34 -20.55 -22.29
C MET A 1 -22.40 -19.69 -22.94
N LYS A 2 -23.46 -19.31 -22.21
CA LYS A 2 -24.46 -18.34 -22.69
C LYS A 2 -23.78 -16.97 -22.84
N LYS A 3 -23.95 -16.31 -23.99
CA LYS A 3 -23.44 -14.95 -24.21
C LYS A 3 -24.15 -14.02 -23.23
N ILE A 4 -23.40 -13.35 -22.34
CA ILE A 4 -23.98 -12.37 -21.41
C ILE A 4 -24.45 -11.21 -22.26
N ASP A 5 -25.75 -10.92 -22.20
CA ASP A 5 -26.33 -9.78 -22.87
C ASP A 5 -26.08 -8.53 -22.01
N CYS A 6 -25.27 -7.61 -22.54
CA CYS A 6 -24.97 -6.32 -21.92
C CYS A 6 -25.89 -5.22 -22.47
N THR A 7 -27.14 -5.56 -22.82
CA THR A 7 -28.16 -4.61 -23.28
C THR A 7 -28.29 -3.43 -22.31
N GLN A 8 -28.54 -2.26 -22.90
CA GLN A 8 -28.42 -0.94 -22.28
C GLN A 8 -29.21 -0.78 -20.99
N PHE A 9 -28.83 0.26 -20.24
CA PHE A 9 -29.50 0.77 -19.03
C PHE A 9 -30.97 1.15 -19.33
N GLU A 10 -31.85 0.16 -19.42
CA GLU A 10 -33.25 0.33 -19.76
C GLU A 10 -34.08 0.53 -18.48
N GLY A 11 -34.83 1.64 -18.41
CA GLY A 11 -35.70 1.93 -17.26
C GLY A 11 -34.97 2.11 -15.92
N ALA A 12 -33.76 2.66 -15.94
CA ALA A 12 -32.89 2.81 -14.77
C ALA A 12 -32.37 1.50 -14.15
N ASN A 13 -32.46 0.37 -14.86
CA ASN A 13 -31.88 -0.89 -14.42
C ASN A 13 -30.42 -1.02 -14.88
N VAL A 14 -29.55 -1.34 -13.91
CA VAL A 14 -28.13 -1.55 -14.17
C VAL A 14 -27.94 -2.87 -14.96
N PRO A 15 -27.17 -2.89 -16.07
CA PRO A 15 -27.00 -4.10 -16.88
C PRO A 15 -26.47 -5.29 -16.06
N PRO A 16 -26.79 -6.54 -16.43
CA PRO A 16 -26.33 -7.73 -15.69
C PRO A 16 -24.81 -7.80 -15.50
N CYS A 17 -24.03 -7.27 -16.45
CA CYS A 17 -22.58 -7.18 -16.37
C CYS A 17 -22.07 -6.25 -15.24
N SER A 18 -22.86 -5.26 -14.83
CA SER A 18 -22.52 -4.37 -13.70
C SER A 18 -22.48 -5.11 -12.37
N LYS A 19 -23.43 -6.03 -12.17
CA LYS A 19 -23.44 -6.93 -11.01
C LYS A 19 -22.28 -7.90 -11.03
N PHE A 20 -21.92 -8.41 -12.22
CA PHE A 20 -20.73 -9.25 -12.40
C PHE A 20 -19.43 -8.49 -12.08
N LEU A 21 -19.32 -7.22 -12.49
CA LEU A 21 -18.15 -6.37 -12.25
C LEU A 21 -18.14 -5.69 -10.87
N ASN A 22 -19.14 -5.96 -10.02
CA ASN A 22 -19.35 -5.27 -8.75
C ASN A 22 -19.33 -3.73 -8.86
N ASN A 23 -19.75 -3.21 -10.01
CA ASN A 23 -19.82 -1.79 -10.28
C ASN A 23 -21.29 -1.38 -10.21
N SER A 24 -21.78 -0.98 -9.05
CA SER A 24 -23.21 -0.71 -8.85
C SER A 24 -23.69 0.60 -9.48
N ASN A 25 -22.77 1.50 -9.86
CA ASN A 25 -23.06 2.85 -10.34
C ASN A 25 -22.17 3.21 -11.55
N PRO A 26 -22.42 2.65 -12.75
CA PRO A 26 -21.71 3.05 -13.96
C PRO A 26 -22.06 4.50 -14.33
N LEU A 27 -21.11 5.20 -14.94
CA LEU A 27 -21.33 6.56 -15.46
C LEU A 27 -21.88 6.48 -16.88
N ILE A 28 -22.78 7.41 -17.23
CA ILE A 28 -23.31 7.57 -18.59
C ILE A 28 -22.74 8.87 -19.15
N LYS A 29 -21.99 8.79 -20.24
CA LYS A 29 -21.42 9.95 -20.93
C LYS A 29 -21.42 9.70 -22.42
N ASP A 30 -21.90 10.68 -23.20
CA ASP A 30 -21.91 10.63 -24.67
C ASP A 30 -22.57 9.35 -25.27
N GLY A 31 -23.55 8.79 -24.55
CA GLY A 31 -24.24 7.55 -24.96
C GLY A 31 -23.48 6.26 -24.66
N GLU A 32 -22.31 6.33 -24.03
CA GLU A 32 -21.50 5.21 -23.58
C GLU A 32 -21.73 4.90 -22.10
N LEU A 33 -21.67 3.61 -21.77
CA LEU A 33 -21.65 3.14 -20.39
C LEU A 33 -20.20 2.95 -19.94
N ILE A 34 -19.80 3.73 -18.93
CA ILE A 34 -18.46 3.74 -18.37
C ILE A 34 -18.47 3.05 -17.00
N TYR A 35 -17.87 1.87 -16.95
CA TYR A 35 -17.66 1.13 -15.70
C TYR A 35 -16.37 1.60 -15.05
N ARG A 36 -16.50 2.38 -13.97
CA ARG A 36 -15.38 2.90 -13.18
C ARG A 36 -14.47 1.79 -12.66
N ASN A 37 -13.17 2.02 -12.72
CA ASN A 37 -12.20 1.18 -12.05
C ASN A 37 -11.92 1.72 -10.65
N GLU A 38 -12.35 0.98 -9.64
CA GLU A 38 -12.16 1.32 -8.24
C GLU A 38 -10.88 0.75 -7.64
N ASN A 39 -10.06 0.07 -8.43
CA ASN A 39 -8.77 -0.40 -7.96
C ASN A 39 -7.88 0.79 -7.60
N ARG A 40 -7.19 0.66 -6.47
CA ARG A 40 -6.24 1.62 -5.92
C ARG A 40 -5.03 0.87 -5.40
N LEU A 41 -3.89 1.53 -5.47
CA LEU A 41 -2.64 1.10 -4.87
C LEU A 41 -2.50 1.74 -3.49
N PHE A 42 -2.13 0.90 -2.54
CA PHE A 42 -1.82 1.27 -1.18
C PHE A 42 -0.46 0.68 -0.80
N TYR A 43 0.26 1.39 0.06
CA TYR A 43 1.57 0.97 0.54
C TYR A 43 1.56 0.97 2.06
N PHE A 44 2.17 -0.03 2.68
CA PHE A 44 2.16 -0.19 4.13
C PHE A 44 3.53 -0.56 4.67
N ILE A 45 3.81 -0.11 5.89
CA ILE A 45 4.79 -0.74 6.77
C ILE A 45 4.05 -1.49 7.87
N SER A 46 4.45 -2.72 8.15
CA SER A 46 3.72 -3.60 9.06
C SER A 46 4.67 -4.37 9.97
N THR A 47 4.24 -4.69 11.20
CA THR A 47 5.00 -5.51 12.14
C THR A 47 4.19 -6.74 12.56
N THR A 48 4.85 -7.90 12.55
CA THR A 48 4.29 -9.15 13.07
C THR A 48 5.12 -9.61 14.27
N PRO A 49 4.54 -9.95 15.43
CA PRO A 49 5.32 -10.47 16.55
C PRO A 49 6.11 -11.72 16.17
N LYS A 50 7.34 -11.85 16.69
CA LYS A 50 8.10 -13.09 16.57
C LYS A 50 7.43 -14.17 17.43
N GLU A 51 7.19 -15.35 16.88
CA GLU A 51 6.67 -16.48 17.67
C GLU A 51 7.67 -16.86 18.77
N GLN A 52 7.17 -17.09 19.98
CA GLN A 52 7.99 -17.59 21.07
C GLN A 52 8.28 -19.07 20.90
N THR A 53 9.56 -19.44 20.94
CA THR A 53 9.97 -20.82 21.12
C THR A 53 9.55 -21.33 22.50
N SER A 54 9.26 -22.63 22.63
CA SER A 54 8.78 -23.25 23.87
C SER A 54 9.67 -23.02 25.11
N GLU A 55 10.95 -22.68 24.93
CA GLU A 55 11.89 -22.38 26.02
C GLU A 55 11.61 -21.04 26.74
N THR A 56 10.96 -20.07 26.07
CA THR A 56 10.64 -18.76 26.66
C THR A 56 9.33 -18.73 27.48
N ARG A 57 8.53 -19.82 27.49
CA ARG A 57 7.26 -19.87 28.25
C ARG A 57 7.43 -19.97 29.76
N ASN A 58 8.61 -20.34 30.25
CA ASN A 58 8.84 -20.64 31.68
C ASN A 58 9.36 -19.46 32.51
N GLN A 59 9.55 -18.28 31.91
CA GLN A 59 9.92 -17.08 32.66
C GLN A 59 8.71 -16.14 32.77
N SER A 60 8.39 -15.74 34.00
CA SER A 60 7.27 -14.87 34.38
C SER A 60 7.05 -13.71 33.40
N VAL A 61 5.95 -13.79 32.66
CA VAL A 61 5.55 -12.93 31.56
C VAL A 61 5.16 -11.54 32.07
N LEU A 62 6.11 -10.61 32.15
CA LEU A 62 5.79 -9.20 32.40
C LEU A 62 6.33 -8.20 31.37
N HIS A 63 7.19 -8.61 30.42
CA HIS A 63 7.85 -7.69 29.47
C HIS A 63 7.86 -8.15 28.01
N LEU A 64 6.82 -8.85 27.56
CA LEU A 64 6.68 -9.16 26.13
C LEU A 64 5.98 -8.01 25.41
N HIS A 65 6.79 -7.09 24.90
CA HIS A 65 6.33 -6.00 24.05
C HIS A 65 6.02 -6.56 22.67
N SER A 66 4.77 -6.97 22.43
CA SER A 66 4.29 -7.33 21.10
C SER A 66 3.71 -6.07 20.43
N ALA A 67 4.34 -5.61 19.36
CA ALA A 67 3.85 -4.49 18.56
C ALA A 67 3.20 -5.01 17.28
N PHE A 68 1.92 -4.66 17.08
CA PHE A 68 1.22 -4.79 15.82
C PHE A 68 1.07 -3.42 15.20
N ALA A 69 1.64 -3.24 14.02
CA ALA A 69 1.47 -2.06 13.20
C ALA A 69 1.07 -2.49 11.80
N ASN A 70 0.17 -1.73 11.19
CA ASN A 70 -0.09 -1.77 9.75
C ASN A 70 -0.38 -0.33 9.33
N LEU A 71 0.68 0.41 9.05
CA LEU A 71 0.64 1.84 8.83
C LEU A 71 0.75 2.14 7.35
N GLN A 72 -0.23 2.88 6.81
CA GLN A 72 -0.18 3.33 5.42
C GLN A 72 0.92 4.38 5.24
N ILE A 73 1.64 4.28 4.13
CA ILE A 73 2.71 5.19 3.71
C ILE A 73 2.50 5.62 2.25
N GLY A 74 3.14 6.71 1.84
CA GLY A 74 3.14 7.14 0.45
C GLY A 74 4.05 6.31 -0.45
N LEU A 75 3.86 6.41 -1.77
CA LEU A 75 4.70 5.75 -2.78
C LEU A 75 6.18 6.10 -2.64
N GLY A 76 6.50 7.38 -2.37
CA GLY A 76 7.88 7.83 -2.18
C GLY A 76 8.58 7.10 -1.03
N THR A 77 7.92 7.05 0.13
CA THR A 77 8.41 6.28 1.29
C THR A 77 8.53 4.78 0.97
N TYR A 78 7.60 4.20 0.22
CA TYR A 78 7.69 2.79 -0.20
C TYR A 78 8.92 2.51 -1.07
N ILE A 79 9.20 3.37 -2.05
CA ILE A 79 10.39 3.26 -2.92
C ILE A 79 11.68 3.40 -2.10
N ILE A 80 11.72 4.32 -1.13
CA ILE A 80 12.87 4.46 -0.23
C ILE A 80 13.10 3.16 0.56
N GLY A 81 12.03 2.52 1.03
CA GLY A 81 12.12 1.23 1.72
C GLY A 81 12.74 0.13 0.87
N LEU A 82 12.31 0.04 -0.40
CA LEU A 82 12.91 -0.87 -1.38
C LEU A 82 14.38 -0.53 -1.64
N PHE A 83 14.72 0.75 -1.77
CA PHE A 83 16.09 1.20 -1.99
C PHE A 83 17.02 0.83 -0.82
N ILE A 84 16.58 1.07 0.41
CA ILE A 84 17.32 0.71 1.62
C ILE A 84 17.50 -0.81 1.70
N GLU A 85 16.47 -1.59 1.40
CA GLU A 85 16.55 -3.05 1.36
C GLU A 85 17.65 -3.53 0.39
N GLN A 86 17.76 -2.94 -0.80
CA GLN A 86 18.83 -3.28 -1.76
C GLN A 86 20.23 -2.94 -1.23
N ILE A 87 20.37 -1.89 -0.40
CA ILE A 87 21.63 -1.55 0.27
C ILE A 87 21.95 -2.61 1.33
N GLU A 88 21.00 -2.93 2.20
CA GLU A 88 21.18 -3.86 3.32
C GLU A 88 21.44 -5.29 2.84
N SER A 89 20.75 -5.71 1.77
CA SER A 89 20.98 -6.96 1.04
C SER A 89 22.26 -6.97 0.19
N LYS A 90 23.05 -5.88 0.19
CA LYS A 90 24.33 -5.74 -0.53
C LYS A 90 24.22 -5.89 -2.05
N VAL A 91 23.03 -5.71 -2.61
CA VAL A 91 22.81 -5.72 -4.07
C VAL A 91 23.37 -4.44 -4.69
N ILE A 92 23.19 -3.31 -4.00
CA ILE A 92 23.79 -2.02 -4.37
C ILE A 92 24.72 -1.52 -3.27
N LYS A 93 25.70 -0.70 -3.64
CA LYS A 93 26.57 -0.02 -2.67
C LYS A 93 25.92 1.28 -2.23
N TYR A 94 25.96 1.56 -0.93
CA TYR A 94 25.54 2.84 -0.39
C TYR A 94 26.47 3.97 -0.85
N ASP A 95 25.89 4.97 -1.52
CA ASP A 95 26.55 6.24 -1.82
C ASP A 95 26.12 7.30 -0.81
N LYS A 96 27.08 7.83 -0.07
CA LYS A 96 26.84 8.88 0.94
C LYS A 96 26.44 10.24 0.33
N ASN A 97 26.64 10.43 -0.97
CA ASN A 97 26.37 11.68 -1.68
C ASN A 97 25.08 11.63 -2.51
N CYS A 98 24.39 10.48 -2.58
CA CYS A 98 23.15 10.41 -3.35
C CYS A 98 22.02 11.19 -2.65
N VAL A 99 21.07 11.70 -3.44
CA VAL A 99 19.85 12.30 -2.90
C VAL A 99 18.81 11.20 -2.82
N ILE A 100 18.45 10.79 -1.59
CA ILE A 100 17.44 9.75 -1.33
C ILE A 100 16.04 10.38 -1.21
N HIS A 101 15.96 11.61 -0.70
CA HIS A 101 14.71 12.35 -0.53
C HIS A 101 14.88 13.84 -0.90
N ASN A 102 13.83 14.45 -1.45
CA ASN A 102 13.88 15.85 -1.91
C ASN A 102 13.89 16.86 -0.75
N ASP A 103 13.18 16.56 0.35
CA ASP A 103 13.28 17.35 1.58
C ASP A 103 14.62 17.10 2.29
N ASN A 104 15.34 18.17 2.58
CA ASN A 104 16.70 18.13 3.13
C ASN A 104 16.75 17.56 4.55
N ILE A 105 15.74 17.84 5.38
CA ILE A 105 15.67 17.33 6.76
C ILE A 105 15.55 15.81 6.73
N THR A 106 14.61 15.31 5.94
CA THR A 106 14.34 13.89 5.74
C THR A 106 15.55 13.19 5.11
N ASN A 107 16.15 13.76 4.06
CA ASN A 107 17.34 13.19 3.42
C ASN A 107 18.51 13.08 4.41
N THR A 108 18.76 14.13 5.17
CA THR A 108 19.81 14.15 6.20
C THR A 108 19.57 13.08 7.25
N PHE A 109 18.34 12.93 7.72
CA PHE A 109 17.97 11.89 8.67
C PHE A 109 18.27 10.48 8.14
N ILE A 110 17.86 10.18 6.90
CA ILE A 110 18.10 8.86 6.27
C ILE A 110 19.60 8.55 6.25
N HIS A 111 20.43 9.47 5.77
CA HIS A 111 21.87 9.26 5.70
C HIS A 111 22.51 9.06 7.10
N GLN A 112 22.03 9.78 8.10
CA GLN A 112 22.50 9.63 9.48
C GLN A 112 22.14 8.25 10.04
N ALA A 113 20.90 7.80 9.83
CA ALA A 113 20.44 6.49 10.27
C ALA A 113 21.22 5.35 9.59
N LEU A 114 21.45 5.44 8.28
CA LEU A 114 22.24 4.45 7.53
C LEU A 114 23.71 4.41 7.96
N LYS A 115 24.30 5.56 8.31
CA LYS A 115 25.70 5.65 8.75
C LYS A 115 25.91 5.14 10.17
N LYS A 116 24.96 5.43 11.05
CA LYS A 116 25.00 5.05 12.47
C LYS A 116 23.65 4.47 12.84
N ALA A 117 23.46 3.20 12.48
CA ALA A 117 22.26 2.46 12.83
C ALA A 117 22.05 2.51 14.35
N PRO A 118 20.87 2.93 14.83
CA PRO A 118 20.52 2.77 16.23
C PRO A 118 20.53 1.28 16.58
N GLN A 119 20.86 0.95 17.83
CA GLN A 119 20.69 -0.42 18.30
C GLN A 119 19.22 -0.63 18.64
N PHE A 120 18.60 -1.58 17.96
CA PHE A 120 17.22 -1.98 18.17
C PHE A 120 17.20 -3.40 18.75
N ASP A 121 16.32 -3.62 19.73
CA ASP A 121 15.96 -4.96 20.22
C ASP A 121 14.44 -5.10 20.11
N PHE A 122 13.96 -5.29 18.87
CA PHE A 122 12.54 -5.41 18.59
C PHE A 122 12.12 -6.88 18.55
N ASN A 123 11.06 -7.19 19.30
CA ASN A 123 10.42 -8.50 19.29
C ASN A 123 9.33 -8.63 18.21
N PHE A 124 9.61 -8.11 17.02
CA PHE A 124 8.73 -8.23 15.85
C PHE A 124 9.55 -8.39 14.57
N ILE A 125 8.88 -8.83 13.52
CA ILE A 125 9.37 -8.92 12.15
C ILE A 125 8.71 -7.78 11.38
N PRO A 126 9.47 -6.74 10.98
CA PRO A 126 8.92 -5.69 10.16
C PRO A 126 8.86 -6.10 8.69
N SER A 127 7.92 -5.50 7.97
CA SER A 127 7.67 -5.75 6.56
C SER A 127 7.17 -4.49 5.86
N ILE A 128 7.34 -4.43 4.55
CA ILE A 128 6.67 -3.45 3.70
C ILE A 128 5.80 -4.17 2.69
N SER A 129 4.63 -3.58 2.39
CA SER A 129 3.65 -4.19 1.50
C SER A 129 3.15 -3.21 0.46
N LEU A 130 2.94 -3.71 -0.76
CA LEU A 130 2.15 -3.10 -1.81
C LEU A 130 0.84 -3.87 -1.93
N VAL A 131 -0.27 -3.15 -1.93
CA VAL A 131 -1.62 -3.73 -2.01
C VAL A 131 -2.38 -3.07 -3.14
N VAL A 132 -2.91 -3.88 -4.07
CA VAL A 132 -3.93 -3.46 -5.04
C VAL A 132 -5.28 -3.89 -4.49
N SER A 133 -6.13 -2.94 -4.13
CA SER A 133 -7.48 -3.20 -3.62
C SER A 133 -8.50 -2.31 -4.29
N ASN A 134 -9.74 -2.78 -4.42
CA ASN A 134 -10.87 -1.91 -4.66
C ASN A 134 -11.46 -1.45 -3.32
N GLY A 135 -12.31 -0.41 -3.32
CA GLY A 135 -12.86 0.22 -2.11
C GLY A 135 -13.58 -0.70 -1.10
N ASN A 136 -13.71 -2.00 -1.37
CA ASN A 136 -14.07 -3.02 -0.39
C ASN A 136 -12.80 -3.70 0.13
N ALA A 137 -12.24 -3.19 1.23
CA ALA A 137 -10.99 -3.63 1.87
C ALA A 137 -10.98 -5.08 2.43
N ILE A 138 -11.95 -5.93 2.05
CA ILE A 138 -12.09 -7.30 2.60
C ILE A 138 -11.20 -8.29 1.84
N LEU A 139 -10.95 -8.09 0.54
CA LEU A 139 -10.08 -8.98 -0.22
C LEU A 139 -9.29 -8.17 -1.27
N PRO A 140 -7.99 -7.90 -1.03
CA PRO A 140 -7.17 -7.24 -2.04
C PRO A 140 -7.05 -8.12 -3.29
N LEU A 141 -7.00 -7.47 -4.45
CA LEU A 141 -6.77 -8.16 -5.73
C LEU A 141 -5.35 -8.73 -5.79
N TYR A 142 -4.40 -8.02 -5.20
CA TYR A 142 -3.00 -8.40 -5.16
C TYR A 142 -2.32 -7.82 -3.92
N THR A 143 -1.49 -8.63 -3.27
CA THR A 143 -0.63 -8.19 -2.17
C THR A 143 0.77 -8.71 -2.43
N TYR A 144 1.75 -7.82 -2.35
CA TYR A 144 3.17 -8.16 -2.35
C TYR A 144 3.82 -7.63 -1.09
N THR A 145 4.41 -8.54 -0.31
CA THR A 145 5.01 -8.21 0.99
C THR A 145 6.44 -8.73 1.01
N ILE A 146 7.34 -7.90 1.52
CA ILE A 146 8.72 -8.29 1.82
C ILE A 146 9.03 -7.98 3.28
N ASN A 147 9.78 -8.86 3.92
CA ASN A 147 10.37 -8.56 5.22
C ASN A 147 11.52 -7.58 5.02
N ILE A 148 11.66 -6.66 5.96
CA ILE A 148 12.73 -5.65 5.97
C ILE A 148 13.46 -5.69 7.30
N SER A 149 14.59 -4.99 7.40
CA SER A 149 15.30 -4.85 8.68
C SER A 149 14.59 -3.91 9.66
N ASP A 150 14.96 -4.01 10.94
CA ASP A 150 14.53 -3.08 11.99
C ASP A 150 14.96 -1.63 11.70
N LEU A 151 16.14 -1.45 11.08
CA LEU A 151 16.66 -0.14 10.68
C LEU A 151 15.81 0.47 9.57
N ASN A 152 15.50 -0.32 8.54
CA ASN A 152 14.67 0.10 7.43
C ASN A 152 13.28 0.51 7.96
N PHE A 153 12.67 -0.32 8.81
CA PHE A 153 11.37 -0.02 9.41
C PHE A 153 11.40 1.29 10.20
N PHE A 154 12.42 1.48 11.03
CA PHE A 154 12.59 2.72 11.80
C PHE A 154 12.70 3.94 10.89
N ILE A 155 13.52 3.86 9.83
CA ILE A 155 13.66 4.95 8.87
C ILE A 155 12.31 5.29 8.24
N LEU A 156 11.59 4.30 7.71
CA LEU A 156 10.29 4.51 7.08
C LEU A 156 9.24 5.06 8.05
N PHE A 157 9.23 4.57 9.28
CA PHE A 157 8.35 5.07 10.32
C PHE A 157 8.59 6.55 10.60
N ILE A 158 9.86 6.97 10.75
CA ILE A 158 10.18 8.38 10.99
C ILE A 158 9.88 9.24 9.76
N ILE A 159 10.18 8.79 8.53
CA ILE A 159 9.82 9.52 7.31
C ILE A 159 8.31 9.77 7.29
N ASN A 160 7.51 8.75 7.53
CA ASN A 160 6.06 8.88 7.57
C ASN A 160 5.56 9.91 8.62
N ARG A 161 6.27 10.05 9.75
CA ARG A 161 5.97 11.10 10.74
C ARG A 161 6.42 12.49 10.28
N LEU A 162 7.56 12.60 9.59
CA LEU A 162 8.09 13.86 9.05
C LEU A 162 7.26 14.38 7.87
N GLU A 163 6.75 13.48 7.01
CA GLU A 163 5.82 13.83 5.92
C GLU A 163 4.54 14.48 6.46
N GLY A 164 4.12 14.11 7.68
CA GLY A 164 3.03 14.78 8.40
C GLY A 164 1.68 14.70 7.69
N ASN A 165 1.52 13.82 6.71
CA ASN A 165 0.30 13.72 5.91
C ASN A 165 -0.85 13.20 6.78
N PRO A 166 -1.89 14.01 7.05
CA PRO A 166 -3.00 13.62 7.92
C PRO A 166 -3.76 12.40 7.41
N ALA A 167 -3.72 12.13 6.10
CA ALA A 167 -4.33 10.95 5.51
C ALA A 167 -3.71 9.64 6.02
N PHE A 168 -2.48 9.63 6.51
CA PHE A 168 -1.84 8.42 7.02
C PHE A 168 -1.99 8.20 8.52
N PHE A 169 -2.75 9.05 9.22
CA PHE A 169 -2.88 8.95 10.68
C PHE A 169 -3.98 8.01 11.16
N TYR A 170 -4.86 7.56 10.25
CA TYR A 170 -5.96 6.65 10.58
C TYR A 170 -5.57 5.20 10.25
N GLY A 171 -5.74 4.29 11.22
CA GLY A 171 -5.37 2.88 11.06
C GLY A 171 -6.22 2.08 10.08
N ASN A 172 -7.36 2.62 9.65
CA ASN A 172 -8.20 2.04 8.60
C ASN A 172 -8.61 3.18 7.66
N ASN A 173 -7.74 3.52 6.71
CA ASN A 173 -8.03 4.56 5.74
C ASN A 173 -8.25 3.96 4.35
N SER A 174 -9.39 4.30 3.75
CA SER A 174 -9.65 4.05 2.33
C SER A 174 -9.06 5.16 1.44
N PHE A 175 -8.28 6.07 2.02
CA PHE A 175 -7.61 7.15 1.32
C PHE A 175 -6.54 6.58 0.37
N ALA A 176 -6.85 6.66 -0.91
CA ALA A 176 -5.85 6.50 -1.94
C ALA A 176 -5.13 7.84 -2.12
N GLU A 177 -3.80 7.83 -2.05
CA GLU A 177 -3.00 9.00 -2.40
C GLU A 177 -3.27 9.42 -3.85
N GLU A 178 -3.12 10.72 -4.10
CA GLU A 178 -3.19 11.35 -5.43
C GLU A 178 -1.95 11.02 -6.29
N ASP A 179 -1.47 9.78 -6.21
CA ASP A 179 -0.39 9.30 -7.04
C ASP A 179 -0.85 9.16 -8.50
N MET A 180 0.02 9.55 -9.45
CA MET A 180 -0.27 9.39 -10.89
C MET A 180 -0.72 7.97 -11.26
N ILE A 181 -0.21 6.95 -10.56
CA ILE A 181 -0.61 5.56 -10.81
C ILE A 181 -2.06 5.30 -10.40
N ASN A 182 -2.54 5.89 -9.30
CA ASN A 182 -3.94 5.79 -8.89
C ASN A 182 -4.86 6.52 -9.86
N PHE A 183 -4.44 7.68 -10.39
CA PHE A 183 -5.16 8.35 -11.47
C PHE A 183 -5.19 7.52 -12.75
N ALA A 184 -4.06 6.93 -13.15
CA ALA A 184 -3.98 6.08 -14.33
C ALA A 184 -4.88 4.85 -14.20
N ILE A 185 -4.86 4.17 -13.05
CA ILE A 185 -5.72 3.02 -12.76
C ILE A 185 -7.19 3.44 -12.78
N ALA A 186 -7.56 4.54 -12.13
CA ALA A 186 -8.93 5.04 -12.12
C ALA A 186 -9.43 5.38 -13.53
N ASN A 187 -8.53 5.88 -14.41
CA ASN A 187 -8.85 6.20 -15.80
C ASN A 187 -8.99 4.96 -16.70
N MET A 188 -8.44 3.80 -16.31
CA MET A 188 -8.65 2.53 -17.01
C MET A 188 -10.07 2.05 -16.78
N SER A 189 -11.03 2.58 -17.54
CA SER A 189 -12.44 2.21 -17.48
C SER A 189 -12.79 1.21 -18.59
N LEU A 190 -13.74 0.32 -18.30
CA LEU A 190 -14.36 -0.49 -19.36
C LEU A 190 -15.49 0.34 -19.97
N GLN A 191 -15.44 0.53 -21.28
CA GLN A 191 -16.43 1.26 -22.06
C GLN A 191 -17.16 0.28 -22.97
N PHE A 192 -18.48 0.29 -22.91
CA PHE A 192 -19.30 -0.45 -23.86
C PHE A 192 -19.97 0.52 -24.83
N PRO A 193 -19.82 0.30 -26.15
CA PRO A 193 -20.46 1.15 -27.14
C PRO A 193 -21.98 1.00 -27.05
N LYS A 194 -22.69 2.03 -27.50
CA LYS A 194 -24.15 1.96 -27.72
C LYS A 194 -24.43 0.79 -28.68
N THR A 195 -25.14 -0.23 -28.22
CA THR A 195 -25.77 -1.19 -29.12
C THR A 195 -26.80 -0.43 -29.93
N ASN A 196 -26.48 -0.13 -31.19
CA ASN A 196 -27.46 0.38 -32.15
C ASN A 196 -28.52 -0.72 -32.31
N ILE A 197 -29.71 -0.46 -31.77
CA ILE A 197 -30.95 -1.14 -32.13
C ILE A 197 -31.56 -0.34 -33.27
#